data_AF-A0A1T1CGL0-F1
#
_entry.id   AF-A0A1T1CGL0-F1
#
_cell.length_a   1.000
_cell.length_b   1.000
_cell.length_c   1.000
_cell.angle_alpha   90.00
_cell.angle_beta   90.00
_cell.angle_gamma   90.00
#
_symmetry.space_group_name_H-M   'P 1'
#
loop_
_entity.id
_entity.type
_entity.pdbx_description
1 polymer ?
#
loop_
_entity_poly.entity_id
_entity_poly.type
_entity_poly.pdbx_seq_one_letter_code
_entity_poly.pdbx_strand_id
1 'polypeptide(L)' 'MESNVKSGKEILDDFFENIESIKDVNKDIAKMLADLYKQNKLTDTSIKNELPKLNLKDGN' A
#
# COMPACT_ATOMS: atom_id res chain seq x y z
N MET A 1 -13.88 -5.91 29.43
CA MET A 1 -13.82 -5.46 28.03
C MET A 1 -12.47 -4.80 27.88
N GLU A 2 -11.48 -5.52 27.35
CA GLU A 2 -10.19 -4.90 27.05
C GLU A 2 -10.39 -3.92 25.90
N SER A 3 -10.30 -2.63 26.20
CA SER A 3 -10.15 -1.59 25.19
C SER A 3 -8.77 -1.75 24.57
N ASN A 4 -8.61 -2.74 23.69
CA ASN A 4 -7.38 -2.96 22.95
C ASN A 4 -7.26 -1.84 21.92
N VAL A 5 -6.71 -0.71 22.36
CA VAL A 5 -6.41 0.42 21.50
C VAL A 5 -5.30 -0.05 20.56
N LYS A 6 -5.67 -0.29 19.29
CA LYS A 6 -4.71 -0.66 18.25
C LYS A 6 -3.56 0.34 18.24
N SER A 7 -2.33 -0.17 18.21
CA SER A 7 -1.15 0.65 18.03
C SER A 7 -1.16 1.31 16.64
N GLY A 8 -0.42 2.41 16.49
CA GLY A 8 -0.26 3.07 15.18
C GLY A 8 0.26 2.11 14.11
N LYS A 9 1.11 1.14 14.50
CA LYS A 9 1.58 0.10 13.60
C LYS A 9 0.45 -0.83 13.16
N GLU A 10 -0.37 -1.31 14.10
CA GLU A 10 -1.51 -2.18 13.76
C GLU A 10 -2.53 -1.50 12.85
N ILE A 11 -2.72 -0.18 13.00
CA ILE A 11 -3.59 0.60 12.11
C ILE A 11 -3.01 0.66 10.69
N LEU A 12 -1.69 0.86 10.57
CA LEU A 12 -1.01 0.89 9.27
C LEU A 12 -0.97 -0.49 8.62
N ASP A 13 -0.68 -1.54 9.39
CA ASP A 13 -0.69 -2.93 8.94
C ASP A 13 -2.07 -3.28 8.35
N ASP A 14 -3.15 -3.03 9.10
CA ASP A 14 -4.54 -3.25 8.67
C ASP A 14 -4.91 -2.44 7.41
N PHE A 15 -4.43 -1.20 7.31
CA PHE A 15 -4.62 -0.37 6.13
C PHE A 15 -3.94 -0.96 4.88
N PHE A 16 -2.66 -1.30 4.97
CA PHE A 16 -1.90 -1.85 3.83
C PHE A 16 -2.29 -3.29 3.48
N GLU A 17 -2.91 -4.03 4.39
CA GLU A 17 -3.54 -5.32 4.09
C GLU A 17 -4.84 -5.16 3.29
N ASN A 18 -5.56 -4.06 3.48
CA ASN A 18 -6.87 -3.82 2.85
C ASN A 18 -6.85 -2.80 1.71
N ILE A 19 -5.71 -2.18 1.41
CA ILE A 19 -5.58 -1.11 0.41
C ILE A 19 -6.00 -1.56 -1.01
N GLU A 20 -5.81 -2.84 -1.35
CA GLU A 20 -6.24 -3.43 -2.63
C GLU A 20 -7.78 -3.56 -2.74
N SER A 21 -8.49 -3.53 -1.61
CA SER A 21 -9.95 -3.65 -1.52
C SER A 21 -10.65 -2.29 -1.55
N ILE A 22 -9.89 -1.18 -1.56
CA ILE A 22 -10.46 0.16 -1.62
C ILE A 22 -11.03 0.40 -3.01
N LYS A 23 -12.30 0.78 -3.06
CA LYS A 23 -13.00 1.12 -4.30
C LYS A 23 -12.31 2.30 -4.98
N ASP A 24 -12.21 2.27 -6.31
CA ASP A 24 -11.58 3.31 -7.14
C ASP A 24 -10.06 3.47 -6.95
N VAL A 25 -9.41 2.53 -6.27
CA VAL A 25 -7.94 2.45 -6.21
C VAL A 25 -7.42 1.47 -7.26
N ASN A 26 -6.38 1.88 -7.99
CA ASN A 26 -5.69 0.99 -8.91
C ASN A 26 -5.00 -0.14 -8.12
N LYS A 27 -5.36 -1.39 -8.41
CA LYS A 27 -4.86 -2.56 -7.70
C LYS A 27 -3.35 -2.74 -7.81
N ASP A 28 -2.76 -2.44 -8.97
CA ASP A 28 -1.31 -2.53 -9.15
C ASP A 28 -0.57 -1.49 -8.30
N ILE A 29 -1.11 -0.26 -8.21
CA ILE A 29 -0.58 0.79 -7.34
C ILE A 29 -0.76 0.41 -5.87
N ALA A 30 -1.94 -0.06 -5.48
CA ALA A 30 -2.24 -0.51 -4.11
C ALA A 30 -1.28 -1.62 -3.66
N LYS A 31 -1.09 -2.63 -4.52
CA LYS A 31 -0.19 -3.74 -4.27
C LYS A 31 1.27 -3.28 -4.15
N MET A 32 1.73 -2.39 -5.04
CA MET A 32 3.07 -1.80 -4.93
C MET A 32 3.27 -1.09 -3.58
N LEU A 33 2.30 -0.28 -3.15
CA LEU A 33 2.38 0.43 -1.88
C LEU A 33 2.40 -0.53 -0.68
N ALA A 34 1.58 -1.58 -0.70
CA ALA A 34 1.58 -2.62 0.32
C ALA A 34 2.92 -3.39 0.39
N ASP A 35 3.50 -3.73 -0.76
CA ASP A 35 4.80 -4.39 -0.84
C ASP A 35 5.93 -3.49 -0.30
N LEU A 36 5.93 -2.21 -0.69
CA LEU A 36 6.90 -1.24 -0.17
C LEU A 36 6.78 -1.06 1.34
N TYR A 37 5.56 -1.03 1.87
CA TYR A 37 5.30 -0.96 3.31
C TYR A 37 5.84 -2.19 4.04
N LYS A 38 5.50 -3.41 3.58
CA LYS A 38 5.99 -4.67 4.16
C LYS A 38 7.51 -4.78 4.15
N GLN A 39 8.16 -4.24 3.12
CA GLN A 39 9.61 -4.22 2.99
C GLN A 39 10.30 -3.11 3.81
N ASN A 40 9.56 -2.27 4.55
CA ASN A 40 10.09 -1.06 5.20
C ASN A 40 10.79 -0.11 4.21
N LYS A 41 10.32 -0.09 2.96
CA LYS A 41 10.83 0.73 1.86
C LYS A 41 9.80 1.74 1.35
N LEU A 42 8.71 1.97 2.09
CA LEU A 42 7.71 2.97 1.71
C LEU A 42 8.25 4.39 1.93
N THR A 43 9.08 4.83 0.99
CA THR A 43 9.69 6.16 0.96
C THR A 43 9.42 6.80 -0.39
N ASP A 44 9.44 8.13 -0.46
CA ASP A 44 9.27 8.88 -1.71
C ASP A 44 10.18 8.37 -2.84
N THR A 45 11.44 8.07 -2.52
CA THR A 45 12.41 7.56 -3.49
C THR A 45 12.00 6.20 -4.04
N SER A 46 11.61 5.27 -3.17
CA SER A 46 11.18 3.94 -3.59
C SER A 46 9.88 4.00 -4.40
N ILE A 47 8.91 4.83 -4.00
CA ILE A 47 7.68 5.03 -4.75
C ILE A 47 7.99 5.58 -6.15
N LYS A 48 8.81 6.62 -6.27
CA LYS A 48 9.20 7.19 -7.56
C LYS A 48 9.97 6.23 -8.46
N ASN A 49 10.67 5.25 -7.88
CA ASN A 49 11.39 4.23 -8.62
C ASN A 49 10.48 3.07 -9.06
N GLU A 50 9.52 2.64 -8.24
CA GLU A 50 8.64 1.50 -8.53
C GLU A 50 7.40 1.90 -9.35
N LEU A 51 6.83 3.09 -9.10
CA LEU A 51 5.63 3.58 -9.79
C LEU A 51 5.75 3.58 -11.32
N PRO A 52 6.85 4.06 -11.96
CA PRO A 52 7.00 3.98 -13.41
C PRO A 52 7.31 2.58 -13.94
N LYS A 53 7.68 1.62 -13.07
CA LYS A 53 7.86 0.20 -13.44
C LYS A 53 6.55 -0.57 -13.43
N LEU A 54 5.54 -0.07 -12.73
CA LEU A 54 4.20 -0.53 -12.94
C LEU A 54 3.88 -0.18 -14.39
N ASN A 55 3.86 -1.20 -15.24
CA ASN A 55 3.22 -1.13 -16.54
C ASN A 55 1.73 -0.94 -16.28
N LEU A 56 1.37 0.28 -15.86
CA LEU A 56 0.03 0.82 -15.98
C LEU A 56 -0.22 0.73 -17.47
N LYS A 57 -0.80 -0.39 -17.90
CA LYS A 57 -1.35 -0.54 -19.23
C LYS A 57 -2.49 0.47 -19.24
N ASP A 58 -2.16 1.72 -19.52
CA ASP A 58 -3.10 2.66 -20.12
C ASP A 58 -3.67 1.89 -21.30
N GLY A 59 -4.94 1.51 -21.15
CA GLY A 59 -5.65 0.68 -22.10
C GLY A 59 -5.57 1.35 -23.47
N ASN A 60 -4.92 0.69 -24.40
CA ASN A 60 -5.21 0.85 -25.82
C ASN A 60 -6.14 -0.28 -26.25
#